data_AF-A0A1I6PL54-F1
#
_entry.id   AF-A0A1I6PL54-F1
#
_cell.length_a   1.000
_cell.length_b   1.000
_cell.length_c   1.000
_cell.angle_alpha   90.00
_cell.angle_beta   90.00
_cell.angle_gamma   90.00
#
_symmetry.space_group_name_H-M   'P 1'
#
loop_
_entity.id
_entity.type
_entity.pdbx_description
1 polymer ?
#
loop_
_entity_poly.entity_id
_entity_poly.type
_entity_poly.pdbx_seq_one_letter_code
_entity_poly.pdbx_strand_id
1 'polypeptide(L)'
;MLRKTACTALMAALAAGSAGGCTYMPAAGPTASAIQAGAEVATADGGILARYEIIDVTPSVVEALRGRPLDSLLASFGDHRPSSEPVIGIGDMVSVSIWEAGSGGLFSGPLVADRFSAGSKSALIPEQPVGRDGAISVPYAGRIKVAGRRTQDVQALIENELAGKAIQPQVLVSVTRPISQAVTVTGEGAAGARLPLSGHGDRILDVIAAAGGNRAPVNETF
;
A
#
# COMPACT_ATOMS: atom_id res chain seq x y z
N MET A 1 21.93 84.18 31.80
CA MET A 1 22.67 82.89 31.78
C MET A 1 21.78 81.66 32.04
N LEU A 2 20.66 81.76 32.77
CA LEU A 2 19.75 80.63 33.04
C LEU A 2 19.07 79.97 31.82
N ARG A 3 18.84 80.70 30.71
CA ARG A 3 18.18 80.14 29.51
C ARG A 3 19.06 79.18 28.70
N LYS A 4 20.39 79.31 28.78
CA LYS A 4 21.33 78.45 28.03
C LYS A 4 21.51 77.09 28.70
N THR A 5 21.52 77.05 30.04
CA THR A 5 21.66 75.81 30.82
C THR A 5 20.41 74.92 30.75
N ALA A 6 19.22 75.52 30.68
CA ALA A 6 17.98 74.78 30.49
C ALA A 6 17.89 74.10 29.10
N CYS A 7 18.39 74.77 28.06
CA CYS A 7 18.37 74.23 26.69
C CYS A 7 19.35 73.06 26.52
N THR A 8 20.53 73.13 27.13
CA THR A 8 21.51 72.03 27.14
C THR A 8 21.04 70.82 27.94
N ALA A 9 20.32 71.04 29.06
CA ALA A 9 19.74 69.94 29.84
C ALA A 9 18.61 69.22 29.09
N LEU A 10 17.78 69.96 28.35
CA LEU A 10 16.70 69.39 27.54
C LEU A 10 17.24 68.58 26.35
N MET A 11 18.30 69.06 25.69
CA MET A 11 18.96 68.31 24.61
C MET A 11 19.65 67.03 25.12
N ALA A 12 20.26 67.06 26.31
CA ALA A 12 20.87 65.87 26.90
C ALA A 12 19.84 64.80 27.29
N ALA A 13 18.68 65.22 27.81
CA ALA A 13 17.58 64.29 28.13
C ALA A 13 16.95 63.66 26.88
N LEU A 14 16.83 64.44 25.79
CA LEU A 14 16.28 63.93 24.53
C LEU A 14 17.25 62.95 23.83
N ALA A 15 18.56 63.20 23.91
CA ALA A 15 19.58 62.28 23.40
C ALA A 15 19.66 60.95 24.18
N ALA A 16 19.42 60.99 25.50
CA ALA A 16 19.38 59.79 26.33
C ALA A 16 18.13 58.92 26.02
N GLY A 17 17.00 59.54 25.67
CA GLY A 17 15.77 58.81 25.29
C GLY A 17 15.88 58.08 23.95
N SER A 18 16.65 58.61 22.99
CA SER A 18 16.82 58.00 21.65
C SER A 18 17.71 56.75 21.64
N ALA A 19 18.49 56.48 22.69
CA ALA A 19 19.36 55.31 22.75
C ALA A 19 18.64 54.02 23.17
N GLY A 20 17.39 54.11 23.68
CA GLY A 20 16.59 52.94 24.09
C GLY A 20 15.88 52.20 22.95
N GLY A 21 15.95 52.69 21.71
CA GLY A 21 15.22 52.13 20.58
C GLY A 21 15.80 50.83 20.00
N CYS A 22 17.06 50.50 20.31
CA CYS A 22 17.78 49.38 19.68
C CYS A 22 17.60 48.02 20.37
N THR A 23 16.85 47.94 21.47
CA THR A 23 16.58 46.66 22.16
C THR A 23 15.27 45.99 21.73
N TYR A 24 14.49 46.64 20.86
CA TYR A 24 13.25 46.07 20.32
C TYR A 24 13.52 45.45 18.95
N MET A 25 13.95 44.19 18.96
CA MET A 25 14.04 43.39 17.74
C MET A 25 12.61 43.02 17.31
N PRO A 26 12.16 43.29 16.08
CA PRO A 26 10.90 42.77 15.58
C PRO A 26 11.04 41.24 15.52
N ALA A 27 10.46 40.54 16.49
CA ALA A 27 10.61 39.10 16.59
C ALA A 27 9.68 38.42 15.58
N ALA A 28 10.25 37.64 14.65
CA ALA A 28 9.53 36.77 13.72
C ALA A 28 9.14 35.42 14.38
N GLY A 29 9.00 35.38 15.71
CA GLY A 29 8.72 34.19 16.50
C GLY A 29 8.78 34.46 18.01
N PRO A 30 8.36 33.50 18.85
CA PRO A 30 8.45 33.63 20.30
C PRO A 30 9.91 33.72 20.76
N THR A 31 10.18 34.57 21.75
CA THR A 31 11.51 34.62 22.38
C THR A 31 11.73 33.37 23.24
N ALA A 32 13.00 33.03 23.50
CA ALA A 32 13.34 31.91 24.39
C ALA A 32 12.63 32.01 25.76
N SER A 33 12.53 33.22 26.31
CA SER A 33 11.81 33.49 27.55
C SER A 33 10.30 33.25 27.42
N ALA A 34 9.69 33.58 26.27
CA ALA A 34 8.27 33.32 26.03
C ALA A 34 7.97 31.82 25.88
N ILE A 35 8.92 31.05 25.33
CA ILE A 35 8.82 29.59 25.25
C ILE A 35 8.92 28.95 26.64
N GLN A 36 9.88 29.40 27.47
CA GLN A 36 10.02 28.92 28.85
C GLN A 36 8.78 29.25 29.70
N ALA A 37 8.34 30.52 29.65
CA ALA A 37 7.16 30.94 30.38
C ALA A 37 5.89 30.20 29.94
N GLY A 38 5.79 29.82 28.66
CA GLY A 38 4.66 29.07 28.10
C GLY A 38 4.62 27.58 28.47
N ALA A 39 5.76 26.97 28.78
CA ALA A 39 5.85 25.58 29.21
C ALA A 39 5.35 25.34 30.65
N GLU A 40 5.39 26.38 31.49
CA GLU A 40 5.00 26.32 32.90
C GLU A 40 3.53 26.69 33.16
N VAL A 41 2.78 27.09 32.12
CA VAL A 41 1.39 27.56 32.28
C VAL A 41 0.43 26.37 32.38
N ALA A 42 -0.08 26.13 33.59
CA ALA A 42 -1.36 25.44 33.76
C ALA A 42 -2.47 26.27 33.09
N THR A 43 -3.22 25.69 32.16
CA THR A 43 -4.34 26.39 31.53
C THR A 43 -5.36 26.80 32.58
N ALA A 44 -5.94 28.00 32.40
CA ALA A 44 -6.88 28.62 33.36
C ALA A 44 -8.15 27.78 33.64
N ASP A 45 -8.39 26.73 32.84
CA ASP A 45 -9.55 25.84 32.94
C ASP A 45 -9.29 24.56 33.77
N GLY A 46 -8.29 24.57 34.67
CA GLY A 46 -8.10 23.49 35.66
C GLY A 46 -7.75 22.12 35.07
N GLY A 47 -7.46 22.03 33.77
CA GLY A 47 -6.96 20.84 33.10
C GLY A 47 -5.45 20.92 32.96
N ILE A 48 -4.74 19.91 33.47
CA ILE A 48 -3.27 19.80 33.36
C ILE A 48 -2.92 19.48 31.90
N LEU A 49 -2.98 20.45 30.99
CA LEU A 49 -2.47 20.30 29.64
C LEU A 49 -1.69 21.56 29.27
N ALA A 50 -0.44 21.62 29.73
CA ALA A 50 0.55 22.42 29.04
C ALA A 50 0.57 21.96 27.56
N ARG A 51 0.53 22.89 26.61
CA ARG A 51 0.51 22.52 25.17
C ARG A 51 1.80 21.83 24.73
N TYR A 52 2.88 22.03 25.47
CA TYR A 52 4.18 21.40 25.32
C TYR A 52 4.93 21.45 26.66
N GLU A 53 5.91 20.56 26.84
CA GLU A 53 6.78 20.50 28.02
C GLU A 53 8.24 20.69 27.57
N ILE A 54 9.04 21.39 28.38
CA ILE A 54 10.48 21.52 28.15
C ILE A 54 11.18 20.50 29.04
N ILE A 55 11.83 19.53 28.39
CA ILE A 55 12.58 18.46 29.06
C ILE A 55 14.07 18.69 28.82
N ASP A 56 14.84 18.80 29.90
CA ASP A 56 16.29 18.88 29.82
C ASP A 56 16.88 17.55 29.34
N VAL A 57 17.77 17.61 28.34
CA VAL A 57 18.45 16.44 27.79
C VAL A 57 19.59 16.02 28.72
N THR A 58 19.25 15.20 29.71
CA THR A 58 20.20 14.63 30.69
C THR A 58 20.56 13.18 30.36
N PRO A 59 21.68 12.63 30.89
CA PRO A 59 22.03 11.22 30.69
C PRO A 59 20.91 10.24 31.10
N SER A 60 20.14 10.54 32.14
CA SER A 60 19.00 9.71 32.56
C SER A 60 17.84 9.75 31.58
N VAL A 61 17.56 10.91 30.95
CA VAL A 61 16.58 11.03 29.87
C VAL A 61 17.03 10.24 28.64
N VAL A 62 18.31 10.31 28.28
CA VAL A 62 18.87 9.51 27.17
C VAL A 62 18.75 8.01 27.46
N GLU A 63 19.02 7.57 28.69
CA GLU A 63 18.88 6.16 29.07
C GLU A 63 17.41 5.70 29.04
N ALA A 64 16.49 6.55 29.53
CA ALA A 64 15.05 6.27 29.47
C ALA A 64 14.54 6.16 28.02
N LEU A 65 15.03 7.02 27.11
CA LEU A 65 14.68 6.95 25.69
C LEU A 65 15.30 5.75 24.98
N ARG A 66 16.49 5.29 25.39
CA ARG A 66 17.13 4.09 24.83
C ARG A 66 16.32 2.81 25.09
N GLY A 67 15.61 2.75 26.21
CA GLY A 67 14.74 1.63 26.56
C GLY A 67 13.41 1.61 25.80
N ARG A 68 13.04 2.68 25.10
CA ARG A 68 11.82 2.71 24.28
C ARG A 68 12.04 1.83 23.04
N PRO A 69 11.31 0.71 22.88
CA PRO A 69 11.38 -0.04 21.64
C PRO A 69 10.97 0.90 20.51
N LEU A 70 11.80 0.99 19.47
CA LEU A 70 11.40 1.69 18.25
C LEU A 70 10.08 1.07 17.78
N ASP A 71 9.13 1.91 17.35
CA ASP A 71 7.94 1.46 16.64
C ASP A 71 8.42 0.82 15.34
N SER A 72 8.76 -0.46 15.40
CA SER A 72 9.36 -1.18 14.29
C SER A 72 8.26 -1.76 13.44
N LEU A 73 8.40 -1.61 12.12
CA LEU A 73 7.58 -2.37 11.17
C LEU A 73 7.69 -3.89 11.42
N LEU A 74 8.78 -4.38 12.03
CA LEU A 74 8.89 -5.79 12.45
C LEU A 74 7.90 -6.19 13.55
N ALA A 75 7.50 -5.26 14.42
CA ALA A 75 6.50 -5.52 15.44
C ALA A 75 5.08 -5.59 14.85
N SER A 76 4.82 -4.86 13.77
CA SER A 76 3.51 -4.83 13.08
C SER A 76 3.38 -5.84 11.94
N PHE A 77 4.48 -6.19 11.28
CA PHE A 77 4.57 -7.10 10.13
C PHE A 77 5.41 -8.36 10.44
N GLY A 78 5.44 -8.77 11.71
CA GLY A 78 6.19 -9.94 12.19
C GLY A 78 5.55 -11.30 11.88
N ASP A 79 4.50 -11.35 11.06
CA ASP A 79 3.91 -12.60 10.60
C ASP A 79 4.73 -13.17 9.44
N HIS A 80 5.37 -14.31 9.68
CA HIS A 80 6.22 -15.01 8.71
C HIS A 80 5.54 -16.24 8.11
N ARG A 81 4.23 -16.40 8.34
CA ARG A 81 3.48 -17.50 7.71
C ARG A 81 3.51 -17.35 6.19
N PRO A 82 3.49 -18.46 5.44
CA PRO A 82 3.38 -18.41 3.99
C PRO A 82 2.10 -17.67 3.59
N SER A 83 2.17 -16.98 2.45
CA SER A 83 0.99 -16.30 1.88
C SER A 83 -0.15 -17.29 1.69
N SER A 84 -1.38 -16.80 1.88
CA SER A 84 -2.57 -17.55 1.48
C SER A 84 -2.49 -17.87 -0.01
N GLU A 85 -2.97 -19.05 -0.36
CA GLU A 85 -3.07 -19.47 -1.75
C GLU A 85 -4.09 -18.58 -2.47
N PRO A 86 -3.78 -18.07 -3.68
CA PRO A 86 -4.65 -17.17 -4.40
C PRO A 86 -5.93 -17.89 -4.88
N VAL A 87 -7.07 -17.24 -4.68
CA VAL A 87 -8.38 -17.69 -5.17
C VAL A 87 -8.87 -16.81 -6.31
N ILE A 88 -9.60 -17.40 -7.26
CA ILE A 88 -10.21 -16.66 -8.36
C ILE A 88 -11.28 -15.73 -7.80
N GLY A 89 -11.27 -14.46 -8.18
CA GLY A 89 -12.26 -13.47 -7.79
C GLY A 89 -13.14 -12.99 -8.95
N ILE A 90 -14.18 -12.24 -8.60
CA ILE A 90 -15.08 -11.64 -9.59
C ILE A 90 -14.32 -10.57 -10.39
N GLY A 91 -14.49 -10.59 -11.71
CA GLY A 91 -13.78 -9.69 -12.62
C GLY A 91 -12.39 -10.18 -13.04
N ASP A 92 -11.86 -11.25 -12.44
CA ASP A 92 -10.66 -11.89 -12.98
C ASP A 92 -10.92 -12.40 -14.39
N MET A 93 -9.86 -12.45 -15.20
CA MET A 93 -9.94 -13.08 -16.51
C MET A 93 -9.33 -14.48 -16.43
N VAL A 94 -10.08 -15.45 -16.91
CA VAL A 94 -9.74 -16.87 -16.84
C VAL A 94 -9.76 -17.48 -18.22
N SER A 95 -8.74 -18.26 -18.56
CA SER A 95 -8.72 -19.15 -19.72
C SER A 95 -8.75 -20.61 -19.26
N VAL A 96 -9.37 -21.45 -20.07
CA VAL A 96 -9.52 -22.88 -19.77
C VAL A 96 -9.04 -23.67 -20.97
N SER A 97 -8.02 -24.51 -20.77
CA SER A 97 -7.53 -25.46 -21.76
C SER A 97 -8.03 -26.85 -21.38
N ILE A 98 -8.60 -27.55 -22.35
CA ILE A 98 -9.19 -28.88 -22.16
C ILE A 98 -8.52 -29.84 -23.14
N TRP A 99 -8.05 -30.98 -22.64
CA TRP A 99 -7.54 -32.09 -23.44
C TRP A 99 -8.41 -33.31 -23.26
N GLU A 100 -8.49 -34.15 -24.29
CA GLU A 100 -9.21 -35.42 -24.24
C GLU A 100 -8.34 -36.58 -24.76
N ALA A 101 -8.54 -37.75 -24.16
CA ALA A 101 -7.88 -38.99 -24.58
C ALA A 101 -8.70 -39.68 -25.66
N GLY A 102 -8.50 -39.31 -26.94
CA GLY A 102 -9.09 -40.04 -28.06
C GLY A 102 -9.18 -39.24 -29.36
N SER A 103 -9.19 -39.95 -30.48
CA SER A 103 -9.46 -39.37 -31.80
C SER A 103 -10.97 -39.33 -32.03
N GLY A 104 -11.62 -38.19 -31.71
CA GLY A 104 -13.06 -37.99 -31.96
C GLY A 104 -13.88 -37.49 -30.77
N GLY A 105 -13.23 -37.08 -29.68
CA GLY A 105 -13.90 -36.48 -28.53
C GLY A 105 -14.47 -35.08 -28.81
N LEU A 106 -15.26 -34.59 -27.86
CA LEU A 106 -16.03 -33.34 -27.92
C LEU A 106 -15.18 -32.08 -28.16
N PHE A 107 -13.92 -32.12 -27.71
CA PHE A 107 -12.94 -31.04 -27.80
C PHE A 107 -11.87 -31.31 -28.85
N SER A 108 -12.14 -32.25 -29.76
CA SER A 108 -11.40 -32.39 -31.00
C SER A 108 -11.74 -31.19 -31.90
N GLY A 109 -10.83 -30.21 -32.03
CA GLY A 109 -11.02 -29.08 -32.94
C GLY A 109 -11.37 -29.52 -34.39
N PRO A 110 -11.87 -28.58 -35.24
CA PRO A 110 -12.27 -28.90 -36.60
C PRO A 110 -11.14 -29.65 -37.31
N LEU A 111 -11.48 -30.75 -37.97
CA LEU A 111 -10.54 -31.48 -38.80
C LEU A 111 -10.06 -30.53 -39.91
N VAL A 112 -8.91 -29.88 -39.72
CA VAL A 112 -8.17 -29.33 -40.86
C VAL A 112 -7.83 -30.57 -41.68
N ALA A 113 -8.49 -30.69 -42.84
CA ALA A 113 -8.67 -31.91 -43.63
C ALA A 113 -7.39 -32.56 -44.17
N ASP A 114 -6.20 -32.12 -43.74
CA ASP A 114 -4.91 -32.51 -44.32
C ASP A 114 -3.89 -33.01 -43.27
N ARG A 115 -4.26 -33.11 -41.99
CA ARG A 115 -3.40 -33.75 -40.98
C ARG A 115 -4.20 -34.64 -40.03
N PHE A 116 -4.18 -35.93 -40.30
CA PHE A 116 -4.60 -36.96 -39.34
C PHE A 116 -3.60 -36.98 -38.18
N SER A 117 -3.85 -36.19 -37.13
CA SER A 117 -3.09 -36.29 -35.88
C SER A 117 -3.72 -37.39 -35.02
N ALA A 118 -3.07 -38.56 -35.01
CA ALA A 118 -3.31 -39.63 -34.05
C ALA A 118 -2.65 -39.22 -32.72
N GLY A 119 -3.37 -38.46 -31.89
CA GLY A 119 -2.89 -37.96 -30.61
C GLY A 119 -3.99 -37.28 -29.80
N SER A 120 -3.69 -36.96 -28.54
CA SER A 120 -4.56 -36.16 -27.66
C SER A 120 -4.89 -34.83 -28.33
N LYS A 121 -6.18 -34.49 -28.40
CA LYS A 121 -6.66 -33.23 -28.97
C LYS A 121 -7.03 -32.27 -27.86
N SER A 122 -6.83 -30.98 -28.12
CA SER A 122 -7.10 -29.91 -27.15
C SER A 122 -8.04 -28.85 -27.71
N ALA A 123 -8.85 -28.29 -26.83
CA ALA A 123 -9.61 -27.08 -27.06
C ALA A 123 -9.18 -26.00 -26.06
N LEU A 124 -8.98 -24.79 -26.58
CA LEU A 124 -8.76 -23.60 -25.76
C LEU A 124 -10.07 -22.82 -25.70
N ILE A 125 -10.61 -22.67 -24.51
CA ILE A 125 -11.67 -21.71 -24.24
C ILE A 125 -10.99 -20.34 -24.06
N PRO A 126 -11.35 -19.35 -24.91
CA PRO A 126 -10.75 -18.03 -24.83
C PRO A 126 -10.91 -17.40 -23.45
N GLU A 127 -10.04 -16.45 -23.18
CA GLU A 127 -10.07 -15.65 -21.98
C GLU A 127 -11.45 -14.99 -21.80
N GLN A 128 -12.08 -15.22 -20.65
CA GLN A 128 -13.38 -14.64 -20.29
C GLN A 128 -13.36 -14.06 -18.87
N PRO A 129 -14.13 -12.97 -18.62
CA PRO A 129 -14.24 -12.42 -17.29
C PRO A 129 -15.10 -13.31 -16.40
N VAL A 130 -14.71 -13.45 -15.13
CA VAL A 130 -15.58 -14.03 -14.10
C VAL A 130 -16.75 -13.09 -13.87
N GLY A 131 -17.94 -13.58 -14.17
CA GLY A 131 -19.18 -12.81 -14.06
C GLY A 131 -19.49 -12.37 -12.63
N ARG A 132 -20.45 -11.44 -12.48
CA ARG A 132 -20.95 -10.98 -11.17
C ARG A 132 -21.58 -12.09 -10.33
N ASP A 133 -22.06 -13.15 -10.98
CA ASP A 133 -22.56 -14.37 -10.36
C ASP A 133 -21.42 -15.31 -9.88
N GLY A 134 -20.17 -14.92 -10.13
CA GLY A 134 -18.97 -15.65 -9.75
C GLY A 134 -18.69 -16.86 -10.64
N ALA A 135 -19.24 -16.92 -11.85
CA ALA A 135 -19.12 -18.06 -12.74
C ALA A 135 -18.53 -17.72 -14.12
N ILE A 136 -17.99 -18.75 -14.77
CA ILE A 136 -17.55 -18.76 -16.17
C ILE A 136 -18.39 -19.74 -16.98
N SER A 137 -18.46 -19.54 -18.30
CA SER A 137 -19.14 -20.44 -19.22
C SER A 137 -18.16 -21.42 -19.83
N VAL A 138 -18.43 -22.71 -19.69
CA VAL A 138 -17.65 -23.79 -20.27
C VAL A 138 -18.59 -24.60 -21.19
N PRO A 139 -18.29 -24.76 -22.49
CA PRO A 139 -19.12 -25.56 -23.38
C PRO A 139 -19.36 -26.96 -22.82
N TYR A 140 -20.61 -27.43 -22.89
CA TYR A 140 -21.09 -28.73 -22.40
C TYR A 140 -21.07 -28.93 -20.87
N ALA A 141 -20.27 -28.19 -20.13
CA ALA A 141 -20.30 -28.12 -18.66
C ALA A 141 -21.19 -26.98 -18.13
N GLY A 142 -21.62 -26.04 -18.97
CA GLY A 142 -22.54 -24.97 -18.59
C GLY A 142 -21.85 -23.84 -17.81
N ARG A 143 -22.57 -23.24 -16.84
CA ARG A 143 -22.02 -22.18 -15.97
C ARG A 143 -21.36 -22.80 -14.74
N ILE A 144 -20.06 -22.57 -14.60
CA ILE A 144 -19.25 -23.12 -13.51
C ILE A 144 -18.86 -22.02 -12.54
N LYS A 145 -19.16 -22.20 -11.25
CA LYS A 145 -18.91 -21.22 -10.19
C LYS A 145 -17.45 -21.28 -9.74
N VAL A 146 -16.68 -20.24 -10.02
CA VAL A 146 -15.21 -20.18 -9.81
C VAL A 146 -14.79 -19.17 -8.76
N ALA A 147 -15.61 -18.16 -8.46
CA ALA A 147 -15.27 -17.15 -7.46
C ALA A 147 -15.08 -17.79 -6.07
N GLY A 148 -13.98 -17.45 -5.40
CA GLY A 148 -13.58 -17.98 -4.10
C GLY A 148 -12.95 -19.38 -4.14
N ARG A 149 -12.67 -19.92 -5.34
CA ARG A 149 -12.02 -21.23 -5.50
C ARG A 149 -10.60 -21.09 -6.05
N ARG A 150 -9.75 -22.08 -5.75
CA ARG A 150 -8.44 -22.19 -6.41
C ARG A 150 -8.60 -22.74 -7.81
N THR A 151 -7.63 -22.47 -8.67
CA THR A 151 -7.58 -23.01 -10.04
C THR A 151 -7.70 -24.53 -10.06
N GLN A 152 -7.01 -25.23 -9.15
CA GLN A 152 -7.05 -26.69 -9.03
C GLN A 152 -8.45 -27.22 -8.67
N ASP A 153 -9.15 -26.56 -7.75
CA ASP A 153 -10.52 -26.96 -7.38
C ASP A 153 -11.48 -26.75 -8.55
N VAL A 154 -11.27 -25.71 -9.35
CA VAL A 154 -12.05 -25.44 -10.56
C VAL A 154 -11.73 -26.45 -11.67
N GLN A 155 -10.46 -26.85 -11.84
CA GLN A 155 -10.06 -27.90 -12.79
C GLN A 155 -10.83 -29.18 -12.50
N ALA A 156 -10.76 -29.67 -11.26
CA ALA A 156 -11.48 -30.88 -10.84
C ALA A 156 -13.01 -30.74 -11.02
N LEU A 157 -13.57 -29.56 -10.75
CA LEU A 157 -14.99 -29.29 -10.96
C LEU A 157 -15.38 -29.40 -12.45
N ILE A 158 -14.58 -28.82 -13.35
CA ILE A 158 -14.85 -28.88 -14.79
C ILE A 158 -14.67 -30.31 -15.31
N GLU A 159 -13.65 -31.03 -14.85
CA GLU A 159 -13.44 -32.45 -15.20
C GLU A 159 -14.64 -33.31 -14.82
N ASN A 160 -15.18 -33.10 -13.61
CA ASN A 160 -16.38 -33.80 -13.13
C ASN A 160 -17.62 -33.44 -13.97
N GLU A 161 -17.81 -32.17 -14.34
CA GLU A 161 -18.95 -31.74 -15.16
C GLU A 161 -18.88 -32.20 -16.62
N LEU A 162 -17.67 -32.48 -17.10
CA LEU A 162 -17.42 -33.08 -18.42
C LEU A 162 -17.36 -34.60 -18.39
N ALA A 163 -17.35 -35.23 -17.20
CA ALA A 163 -17.38 -36.68 -17.07
C ALA A 163 -18.63 -37.26 -17.75
N GLY A 164 -18.45 -38.26 -18.61
CA GLY A 164 -19.52 -38.86 -19.40
C GLY A 164 -19.94 -38.06 -20.65
N LYS A 165 -19.43 -36.84 -20.83
CA LYS A 165 -19.61 -36.03 -22.05
C LYS A 165 -18.33 -36.00 -22.91
N ALA A 166 -17.18 -35.97 -22.23
CA ALA A 166 -15.84 -36.00 -22.79
C ALA A 166 -15.14 -37.33 -22.47
N ILE A 167 -14.20 -37.75 -23.31
CA ILE A 167 -13.41 -38.98 -23.08
C ILE A 167 -12.17 -38.62 -22.26
N GLN A 168 -12.18 -38.98 -20.98
CA GLN A 168 -11.09 -38.70 -20.02
C GLN A 168 -10.57 -37.26 -20.13
N PRO A 169 -11.42 -36.25 -19.84
CA PRO A 169 -11.02 -34.86 -19.94
C PRO A 169 -9.90 -34.55 -18.94
N GLN A 170 -8.89 -33.81 -19.38
CA GLN A 170 -7.95 -33.12 -18.51
C GLN A 170 -8.11 -31.63 -18.70
N VAL A 171 -8.19 -30.88 -17.61
CA VAL A 171 -8.46 -29.44 -17.65
C VAL A 171 -7.33 -28.68 -16.99
N LEU A 172 -6.89 -27.59 -17.62
CA LEU A 172 -6.02 -26.58 -17.02
C LEU A 172 -6.77 -25.25 -16.99
N VAL A 173 -6.86 -24.66 -15.80
CA VAL A 173 -7.46 -23.36 -15.58
C VAL A 173 -6.34 -22.37 -15.26
N SER A 174 -6.25 -21.29 -16.03
CA SER A 174 -5.26 -20.24 -15.82
C SER A 174 -5.93 -18.89 -15.61
N VAL A 175 -5.49 -18.16 -14.59
CA VAL A 175 -5.88 -16.77 -14.37
C VAL A 175 -4.93 -15.88 -15.15
N THR A 176 -5.38 -15.33 -16.27
CA THR A 176 -4.57 -14.51 -17.17
C THR A 176 -4.45 -13.07 -16.70
N ARG A 177 -5.51 -12.54 -16.06
CA ARG A 177 -5.50 -11.22 -15.43
C ARG A 177 -6.19 -11.28 -14.06
N PRO A 178 -5.42 -11.30 -12.95
CA PRO A 178 -5.96 -11.27 -11.59
C PRO A 178 -6.34 -9.83 -11.21
N ILE A 179 -7.54 -9.41 -11.59
CA ILE A 179 -8.04 -8.03 -11.36
C ILE A 179 -8.57 -7.87 -9.94
N SER A 180 -9.09 -8.94 -9.35
CA SER A 180 -9.70 -8.97 -8.01
C SER A 180 -8.66 -8.91 -6.89
N GLN A 181 -7.44 -9.41 -7.14
CA GLN A 181 -6.33 -9.40 -6.21
C GLN A 181 -5.30 -8.36 -6.65
N ALA A 182 -5.49 -7.11 -6.24
CA ALA A 182 -4.58 -6.03 -6.56
C ALA A 182 -4.39 -5.11 -5.37
N VAL A 183 -3.17 -4.59 -5.24
CA VAL A 183 -2.83 -3.54 -4.27
C VAL A 183 -2.71 -2.21 -5.00
N THR A 184 -3.11 -1.14 -4.32
CA THR A 184 -2.87 0.22 -4.80
C THR A 184 -1.79 0.86 -3.93
N VAL A 185 -0.70 1.29 -4.56
CA VAL A 185 0.37 2.03 -3.90
C VAL A 185 0.19 3.50 -4.24
N THR A 186 0.13 4.33 -3.21
CA THR A 186 0.01 5.80 -3.33
C THR A 186 0.95 6.46 -2.34
N GLY A 187 1.47 7.64 -2.67
CA GLY A 187 2.30 8.42 -1.76
C GLY A 187 3.29 9.30 -2.50
N GLU A 188 3.96 10.16 -1.74
CA GLU A 188 5.00 11.05 -2.23
C GLU A 188 6.28 10.23 -2.47
N GLY A 189 6.49 9.78 -3.72
CA GLY A 189 7.62 8.92 -4.10
C GLY A 189 7.24 7.80 -5.07
N ALA A 190 6.04 7.24 -4.94
CA ALA A 190 5.49 6.29 -5.89
C ALA A 190 4.65 7.02 -6.96
N ALA A 191 4.86 6.71 -8.24
CA ALA A 191 3.89 7.09 -9.26
C ALA A 191 2.66 6.21 -9.04
N GLY A 192 1.67 6.73 -8.31
CA GLY A 192 0.55 5.94 -7.78
C GLY A 192 0.09 4.85 -8.75
N ALA A 193 0.21 3.59 -8.33
CA ALA A 193 0.08 2.43 -9.21
C ALA A 193 -0.83 1.38 -8.60
N ARG A 194 -1.63 0.73 -9.44
CA ARG A 194 -2.39 -0.46 -9.07
C ARG A 194 -1.65 -1.68 -9.61
N LEU A 195 -1.16 -2.52 -8.70
CA LEU A 195 -0.36 -3.69 -9.01
C LEU A 195 -1.18 -4.96 -8.73
N PRO A 196 -1.32 -5.89 -9.69
CA PRO A 196 -1.87 -7.20 -9.42
C PRO A 196 -0.95 -7.96 -8.47
N LEU A 197 -1.52 -8.69 -7.51
CA LEU A 197 -0.77 -9.53 -6.60
C LEU A 197 -0.38 -10.84 -7.27
N SER A 198 0.85 -11.29 -7.04
CA SER A 198 1.32 -12.58 -7.52
C SER A 198 0.85 -13.73 -6.63
N GLY A 199 0.81 -14.94 -7.20
CA GLY A 199 0.53 -16.16 -6.44
C GLY A 199 1.67 -16.62 -5.53
N HIS A 200 2.82 -15.93 -5.55
CA HIS A 200 4.00 -16.30 -4.75
C HIS A 200 4.03 -15.62 -3.37
N GLY A 201 3.10 -14.69 -3.11
CA GLY A 201 3.01 -13.97 -1.84
C GLY A 201 3.88 -12.73 -1.79
N ASP A 202 3.42 -11.66 -2.44
CA ASP A 202 4.16 -10.41 -2.53
C ASP A 202 4.35 -9.76 -1.15
N ARG A 203 5.58 -9.30 -0.87
CA ARG A 203 5.87 -8.54 0.37
C ARG A 203 5.65 -7.05 0.14
N ILE A 204 5.37 -6.33 1.22
CA ILE A 204 5.15 -4.87 1.17
C ILE A 204 6.33 -4.14 0.51
N LEU A 205 7.56 -4.53 0.85
CA LEU A 205 8.77 -3.93 0.27
C LEU A 205 8.90 -4.22 -1.23
N ASP A 206 8.51 -5.43 -1.68
CA ASP A 206 8.54 -5.81 -3.09
C ASP A 206 7.52 -5.00 -3.90
N VAL A 207 6.32 -4.82 -3.34
CA VAL A 207 5.25 -4.00 -3.94
C VAL A 207 5.67 -2.53 -4.02
N ILE A 208 6.26 -1.97 -2.96
CA ILE A 208 6.75 -0.59 -2.95
C ILE A 208 7.86 -0.43 -3.99
N ALA A 209 8.80 -1.38 -4.07
CA ALA A 209 9.86 -1.36 -5.07
C ALA A 209 9.29 -1.43 -6.50
N ALA A 210 8.32 -2.31 -6.75
CA ALA A 210 7.64 -2.43 -8.03
C ALA A 210 6.84 -1.17 -8.42
N ALA A 211 6.33 -0.42 -7.43
CA ALA A 211 5.66 0.87 -7.63
C ALA A 211 6.63 2.06 -7.85
N GLY A 212 7.94 1.81 -7.91
CA GLY A 212 8.98 2.82 -8.17
C GLY A 212 9.80 3.23 -6.96
N GLY A 213 9.57 2.60 -5.79
CA GLY A 213 10.34 2.83 -4.58
C GLY A 213 10.13 4.21 -3.95
N ASN A 214 10.92 4.52 -2.92
CA ASN A 214 10.99 5.87 -2.38
C ASN A 214 11.97 6.73 -3.19
N ARG A 215 11.58 7.98 -3.46
CA ARG A 215 12.40 8.98 -4.15
C ARG A 215 13.06 9.98 -3.20
N ALA A 216 12.65 10.01 -1.94
CA ALA A 216 13.29 10.84 -0.92
C ALA A 216 14.71 10.30 -0.62
N PRO A 217 15.66 11.19 -0.29
CA PRO A 217 16.97 10.75 0.14
C PRO A 217 16.86 9.98 1.47
N VAL A 218 17.76 9.02 1.69
CA VAL A 218 17.66 8.04 2.78
C VAL A 218 17.60 8.72 4.17
N ASN A 219 18.26 9.87 4.31
CA ASN A 219 18.27 10.67 5.55
C ASN A 219 16.97 11.44 5.84
N GLU A 220 16.02 11.44 4.90
CA GLU A 220 14.69 12.06 5.05
C GLU A 220 13.56 11.02 5.09
N THR A 221 13.89 9.73 4.99
CA THR A 221 12.94 8.63 5.09
C THR A 221 13.00 8.05 6.51
N PHE A 222 12.02 8.38 7.35
CA PHE A 222 11.91 7.87 8.73
C PHE A 222 10.88 6.74 8.82
#